data_AF-A0A5B8U590-F1
#
_entry.id   AF-A0A5B8U590-F1
#
_cell.length_a   1.000
_cell.length_b   1.000
_cell.length_c   1.000
_cell.angle_alpha   90.00
_cell.angle_beta   90.00
_cell.angle_gamma   90.00
#
_symmetry.space_group_name_H-M   'P 1'
#
loop_
_entity.id
_entity.type
_entity.pdbx_description
1 polymer ?
#
loop_
_entity_poly.entity_id
_entity_poly.type
_entity_poly.pdbx_seq_one_letter_code
_entity_poly.pdbx_strand_id
1 'polypeptide(L)'
;MRRVVRSAARGGRKVLLGGHSLGASVAVAYASWDFAGHPGYRDLDGLVLIDGGLRGSFDSADLAQAKKRLAAIRKQPFLDLLGLGLPWVTGILSESAAVLALKDPLGPSVGQAFSLLPAQFKPPVPATNRGLLGYAFDASTSPKALGLIQVRAGQLGPDGDWVDGEVTPIERLAETFGQEPANAVEWFYPARLNLDVDAASPLTQDAAATYLGLRLKWARQVDLPLYAVQTSLTNGGVLKGARSFLKLSRSPAARARLVDASATESHLDPLTAAPDRNRYLQTVVPWLKRLVR
;
A
#
# COMPACT_ATOMS: atom_id res chain seq x y z
N MET A 1 -17.28 -3.96 -0.27
CA MET A 1 -16.91 -2.57 -0.65
C MET A 1 -18.09 -1.66 -0.99
N ARG A 2 -18.85 -1.84 -2.10
CA ARG A 2 -19.92 -0.91 -2.52
C ARG A 2 -20.97 -0.58 -1.44
N ARG A 3 -21.33 -1.54 -0.60
CA ARG A 3 -22.23 -1.31 0.56
C ARG A 3 -21.68 -0.24 1.51
N VAL A 4 -20.37 -0.24 1.78
CA VAL A 4 -19.69 0.73 2.64
C VAL A 4 -19.68 2.11 1.98
N VAL A 5 -19.33 2.20 0.70
CA VAL A 5 -19.38 3.44 -0.10
C VAL A 5 -20.78 4.07 -0.05
N ARG A 6 -21.83 3.27 -0.31
CA ARG A 6 -23.22 3.74 -0.23
C ARG A 6 -23.64 4.15 1.18
N SER A 7 -23.08 3.52 2.21
CA SER A 7 -23.33 3.92 3.60
C SER A 7 -22.66 5.26 3.94
N ALA A 8 -21.44 5.48 3.45
CA ALA A 8 -20.72 6.75 3.62
C ALA A 8 -21.44 7.92 2.92
N ALA A 9 -22.05 7.68 1.76
CA ALA A 9 -22.81 8.67 1.00
C ALA A 9 -24.14 9.09 1.66
N ARG A 10 -24.62 8.37 2.68
CA ARG A 10 -25.89 8.71 3.36
C ARG A 10 -25.85 10.14 3.89
N GLY A 11 -26.97 10.84 3.74
CA GLY A 11 -27.09 12.25 4.12
C GLY A 11 -26.46 13.23 3.14
N GLY A 12 -26.22 12.83 1.87
CA GLY A 12 -25.72 13.72 0.82
C GLY A 12 -24.23 14.04 0.92
N ARG A 13 -23.46 13.24 1.66
CA ARG A 13 -22.01 13.43 1.82
C ARG A 13 -21.27 13.07 0.55
N LYS A 14 -20.26 13.88 0.20
CA LYS A 14 -19.29 13.54 -0.84
C LYS A 14 -18.43 12.36 -0.39
N VAL A 15 -18.23 11.36 -1.26
CA VAL A 15 -17.44 10.17 -0.97
C VAL A 15 -16.23 10.11 -1.89
N LEU A 16 -15.04 10.29 -1.31
CA LEU A 16 -13.79 10.01 -2.01
C LEU A 16 -13.34 8.60 -1.62
N LEU A 17 -12.96 7.82 -2.63
CA LEU A 17 -12.41 6.49 -2.41
C LEU A 17 -10.92 6.50 -2.69
N GLY A 18 -10.15 5.96 -1.76
CA GLY A 18 -8.72 5.85 -1.91
C GLY A 18 -8.13 4.68 -1.15
N GLY A 19 -6.84 4.49 -1.34
CA GLY A 19 -6.07 3.48 -0.63
C GLY A 19 -4.58 3.65 -0.91
N HIS A 20 -3.80 2.92 -0.12
CA HIS A 20 -2.35 2.80 -0.29
C HIS A 20 -2.00 1.51 -1.02
N SER A 21 -0.95 1.56 -1.85
CA SER A 21 -0.43 0.40 -2.58
C SER A 21 -1.53 -0.29 -3.40
N LEU A 22 -1.73 -1.58 -3.18
CA LEU A 22 -2.82 -2.35 -3.75
C LEU A 22 -4.21 -1.75 -3.50
N GLY A 23 -4.45 -1.11 -2.36
CA GLY A 23 -5.70 -0.41 -2.06
C GLY A 23 -6.00 0.73 -3.03
N ALA A 24 -4.97 1.43 -3.52
CA ALA A 24 -5.11 2.41 -4.59
C ALA A 24 -5.58 1.74 -5.89
N SER A 25 -4.99 0.59 -6.22
CA SER A 25 -5.35 -0.21 -7.39
C SER A 25 -6.82 -0.67 -7.34
N VAL A 26 -7.26 -1.13 -6.16
CA VAL A 26 -8.67 -1.49 -5.90
C VAL A 26 -9.59 -0.29 -6.04
N ALA A 27 -9.19 0.91 -5.62
CA ALA A 27 -9.99 2.13 -5.79
C ALA A 27 -10.24 2.46 -7.28
N VAL A 28 -9.21 2.33 -8.13
CA VAL A 28 -9.34 2.53 -9.59
C VAL A 28 -10.19 1.43 -10.23
N ALA A 29 -10.00 0.17 -9.80
CA ALA A 29 -10.83 -0.95 -10.26
C ALA A 29 -12.30 -0.73 -9.89
N TYR A 30 -12.60 -0.29 -8.66
CA TYR A 30 -13.94 0.03 -8.19
C TYR A 30 -14.61 1.07 -9.08
N ALA A 31 -13.93 2.19 -9.38
CA ALA A 31 -14.48 3.24 -10.23
C ALA A 31 -14.83 2.72 -11.65
N SER A 32 -14.07 1.76 -12.14
CA SER A 32 -14.25 1.14 -13.46
C SER A 32 -15.24 -0.04 -13.46
N TRP A 33 -15.69 -0.46 -12.27
CA TRP A 33 -16.46 -1.68 -12.07
C TRP A 33 -17.92 -1.55 -12.48
N ASP A 34 -18.49 -2.59 -13.06
CA ASP A 34 -19.92 -2.72 -13.36
C ASP A 34 -20.65 -3.45 -12.22
N PHE A 35 -21.47 -2.73 -11.47
CA PHE A 35 -22.34 -3.32 -10.46
C PHE A 35 -23.72 -3.61 -11.05
N ALA A 36 -23.79 -4.60 -11.93
CA ALA A 36 -25.01 -5.03 -12.63
C ALA A 36 -25.68 -3.87 -13.40
N GLY A 37 -24.91 -3.23 -14.28
CA GLY A 37 -25.35 -2.07 -15.06
C GLY A 37 -25.12 -0.72 -14.39
N HIS A 38 -24.81 -0.69 -13.09
CA HIS A 38 -24.45 0.55 -12.38
C HIS A 38 -22.94 0.79 -12.41
N PRO A 39 -22.45 1.88 -13.03
CA PRO A 39 -21.03 2.21 -13.03
C PRO A 39 -20.54 2.61 -11.63
N GLY A 40 -19.45 1.98 -11.16
CA GLY A 40 -18.90 2.22 -9.82
C GLY A 40 -18.50 3.67 -9.56
N TYR A 41 -17.97 4.38 -10.56
CA TYR A 41 -17.60 5.80 -10.40
C TYR A 41 -18.79 6.71 -10.06
N ARG A 42 -20.03 6.31 -10.37
CA ARG A 42 -21.22 7.11 -10.03
C ARG A 42 -21.53 7.11 -8.53
N ASP A 43 -20.88 6.23 -7.76
CA ASP A 43 -20.99 6.21 -6.30
C ASP A 43 -19.93 7.11 -5.62
N LEU A 44 -19.09 7.80 -6.38
CA LEU A 44 -17.89 8.51 -5.89
C LEU A 44 -17.84 9.97 -6.34
N ASP A 45 -17.12 10.78 -5.57
CA ASP A 45 -16.82 12.19 -5.82
C ASP A 45 -15.33 12.47 -6.07
N GLY A 46 -14.48 11.44 -5.94
CA GLY A 46 -13.04 11.54 -6.22
C GLY A 46 -12.27 10.27 -5.89
N LEU A 47 -11.04 10.21 -6.42
CA LEU A 47 -10.08 9.13 -6.18
C LEU A 47 -8.81 9.64 -5.50
N VAL A 48 -8.30 8.88 -4.53
CA VAL A 48 -7.02 9.16 -3.85
C VAL A 48 -6.12 7.93 -3.93
N LEU A 49 -5.06 8.02 -4.72
CA LEU A 49 -4.12 6.93 -4.96
C LEU A 49 -2.81 7.21 -4.22
N ILE A 50 -2.49 6.40 -3.21
CA ILE A 50 -1.29 6.56 -2.40
C ILE A 50 -0.32 5.46 -2.79
N ASP A 51 0.72 5.83 -3.54
CA ASP A 51 1.77 4.93 -4.02
C ASP A 51 1.27 3.63 -4.66
N GLY A 52 0.21 3.75 -5.46
CA GLY A 52 -0.37 2.64 -6.18
C GLY A 52 -1.36 3.09 -7.25
N GLY A 53 -1.98 2.12 -7.92
CA GLY A 53 -2.88 2.36 -9.04
C GLY A 53 -2.87 1.22 -10.05
N LEU A 54 -3.49 1.46 -11.21
CA LEU A 54 -3.54 0.52 -12.33
C LEU A 54 -2.91 1.15 -13.57
N ARG A 55 -2.95 0.44 -14.71
CA ARG A 55 -2.44 0.92 -15.99
C ARG A 55 -0.91 1.08 -16.03
N GLY A 56 -0.21 0.12 -15.42
CA GLY A 56 1.25 0.08 -15.37
C GLY A 56 1.87 0.76 -14.15
N SER A 57 1.09 0.98 -13.09
CA SER A 57 1.64 1.30 -11.76
C SER A 57 2.38 0.12 -11.14
N PHE A 58 1.87 -1.09 -11.39
CA PHE A 58 2.44 -2.38 -11.02
C PHE A 58 2.32 -3.35 -12.20
N ASP A 59 2.52 -4.62 -11.92
CA ASP A 59 2.39 -5.73 -12.87
C ASP A 59 0.98 -5.84 -13.48
N SER A 60 0.89 -6.71 -14.48
CA SER A 60 -0.37 -7.11 -15.10
C SER A 60 -0.38 -8.62 -15.30
N ALA A 61 -1.56 -9.23 -15.27
CA ALA A 61 -1.73 -10.65 -15.50
C ALA A 61 -2.56 -10.90 -16.77
N ASP A 62 -1.96 -11.56 -17.76
CA ASP A 62 -2.70 -12.09 -18.91
C ASP A 62 -3.45 -13.40 -18.55
N LEU A 63 -4.16 -13.98 -19.53
CA LEU A 63 -4.93 -15.21 -19.29
C LEU A 63 -4.06 -16.40 -18.86
N ALA A 64 -2.86 -16.54 -19.44
CA ALA A 64 -1.97 -17.65 -19.13
C ALA A 64 -1.42 -17.52 -17.70
N GLN A 65 -0.98 -16.32 -17.34
CA GLN A 65 -0.53 -15.97 -16.00
C GLN A 65 -1.68 -16.14 -14.98
N ALA A 66 -2.89 -15.70 -15.32
CA ALA A 66 -4.06 -15.82 -14.44
C ALA A 66 -4.42 -17.28 -14.14
N LYS A 67 -4.43 -18.15 -15.17
CA LYS A 67 -4.65 -19.60 -14.98
C LYS A 67 -3.58 -20.23 -14.10
N LYS A 68 -2.30 -19.95 -14.40
CA LYS A 68 -1.16 -20.50 -13.65
C LYS A 68 -1.21 -20.08 -12.18
N ARG A 69 -1.38 -18.77 -11.92
CA ARG A 69 -1.41 -18.22 -10.55
C ARG A 69 -2.64 -18.69 -9.79
N LEU A 70 -3.81 -18.76 -10.42
CA LEU A 70 -5.01 -19.27 -9.75
C LEU A 70 -4.86 -20.75 -9.35
N ALA A 71 -4.24 -21.57 -10.20
CA ALA A 71 -3.93 -22.96 -9.86
C ALA A 71 -2.96 -23.07 -8.68
N ALA A 72 -1.96 -22.19 -8.58
CA ALA A 72 -1.04 -22.13 -7.44
C ALA A 72 -1.75 -21.65 -6.15
N ILE A 73 -2.58 -20.61 -6.24
CA ILE A 73 -3.34 -20.05 -5.11
C ILE A 73 -4.28 -21.10 -4.49
N ARG A 74 -4.85 -22.00 -5.30
CA ARG A 74 -5.67 -23.11 -4.78
C ARG A 74 -4.90 -24.08 -3.87
N LYS A 75 -3.57 -24.13 -3.99
CA LYS A 75 -2.68 -24.93 -3.15
C LYS A 75 -2.13 -24.13 -1.97
N GLN A 76 -1.77 -22.87 -2.21
CA GLN A 76 -1.23 -21.93 -1.22
C GLN A 76 -2.00 -20.60 -1.34
N PRO A 77 -3.08 -20.42 -0.59
CA PRO A 77 -3.98 -19.26 -0.76
C PRO A 77 -3.39 -17.95 -0.23
N PHE A 78 -2.40 -18.04 0.65
CA PHE A 78 -1.79 -16.89 1.31
C PHE A 78 -0.38 -16.62 0.79
N LEU A 79 -0.04 -15.34 0.72
CA LEU A 79 1.30 -14.92 0.34
C LEU A 79 2.30 -15.29 1.44
N ASP A 80 3.41 -15.91 1.06
CA ASP A 80 4.53 -16.19 1.95
C ASP A 80 5.67 -15.24 1.62
N LEU A 81 5.70 -14.09 2.28
CA LEU A 81 6.63 -13.01 1.95
C LEU A 81 8.08 -13.37 2.26
N LEU A 82 8.31 -14.19 3.29
CA LEU A 82 9.65 -14.62 3.71
C LEU A 82 10.09 -15.95 3.08
N GLY A 83 9.19 -16.66 2.40
CA GLY A 83 9.49 -17.94 1.74
C GLY A 83 9.78 -19.08 2.72
N LEU A 84 9.23 -19.00 3.95
CA LEU A 84 9.49 -19.96 5.02
C LEU A 84 8.49 -21.13 5.05
N GLY A 85 7.52 -21.14 4.14
CA GLY A 85 6.37 -22.05 4.18
C GLY A 85 5.34 -21.67 5.25
N LEU A 86 5.48 -20.50 5.89
CA LEU A 86 4.66 -20.02 7.01
C LEU A 86 4.06 -18.64 6.67
N PRO A 87 2.98 -18.56 5.88
CA PRO A 87 2.43 -17.28 5.42
C PRO A 87 2.10 -16.28 6.54
N TRP A 88 1.78 -16.76 7.74
CA TRP A 88 1.43 -15.94 8.90
C TRP A 88 2.61 -15.26 9.60
N VAL A 89 3.82 -15.76 9.41
CA VAL A 89 4.96 -15.39 10.25
C VAL A 89 5.37 -13.93 10.06
N THR A 90 5.26 -13.40 8.83
CA THR A 90 5.59 -12.00 8.55
C THR A 90 4.74 -11.04 9.36
N GLY A 91 3.43 -11.28 9.45
CA GLY A 91 2.52 -10.43 10.21
C GLY A 91 2.85 -10.45 11.70
N ILE A 92 2.97 -11.66 12.28
CA ILE A 92 3.27 -11.84 13.70
C ILE A 92 4.62 -11.22 14.08
N LEU A 93 5.66 -11.41 13.25
CA LEU A 93 6.98 -10.82 13.50
C LEU A 93 6.93 -9.29 13.47
N SER A 94 6.24 -8.71 12.50
CA SER A 94 6.13 -7.25 12.36
C SER A 94 5.36 -6.63 13.54
N GLU A 95 4.22 -7.23 13.90
CA GLU A 95 3.41 -6.79 15.03
C GLU A 95 4.14 -6.94 16.36
N SER A 96 4.77 -8.09 16.60
CA SER A 96 5.50 -8.35 17.84
C SER A 96 6.68 -7.38 18.00
N ALA A 97 7.43 -7.11 16.92
CA ALA A 97 8.51 -6.14 16.93
C ALA A 97 8.00 -4.73 17.24
N ALA A 98 6.86 -4.33 16.66
CA ALA A 98 6.23 -3.05 16.91
C ALA A 98 5.74 -2.91 18.36
N VAL A 99 5.04 -3.91 18.89
CA VAL A 99 4.56 -3.93 20.28
C VAL A 99 5.73 -3.87 21.27
N LEU A 100 6.82 -4.59 21.00
CA LEU A 100 8.03 -4.54 21.84
C LEU A 100 8.71 -3.17 21.77
N ALA A 101 8.81 -2.57 20.59
CA ALA A 101 9.35 -1.24 20.42
C ALA A 101 8.51 -0.15 21.12
N LEU A 102 7.20 -0.36 21.28
CA LEU A 102 6.34 0.55 22.07
C LEU A 102 6.45 0.31 23.58
N LYS A 103 6.48 -0.96 24.02
CA LYS A 103 6.40 -1.30 25.45
C LYS A 103 7.74 -1.24 26.17
N ASP A 104 8.83 -1.60 25.49
CA ASP A 104 10.18 -1.65 26.05
C ASP A 104 11.20 -1.27 24.96
N PRO A 105 11.20 -0.01 24.48
CA PRO A 105 12.01 0.41 23.33
C PRO A 105 13.51 0.16 23.49
N LEU A 106 14.05 0.39 24.69
CA LEU A 106 15.48 0.31 25.01
C LEU A 106 15.90 -1.07 25.54
N GLY A 107 14.96 -1.95 25.85
CA GLY A 107 15.26 -3.31 26.27
C GLY A 107 15.96 -4.12 25.18
N PRO A 108 16.76 -5.13 25.55
CA PRO A 108 17.47 -5.98 24.59
C PRO A 108 16.48 -6.72 23.68
N SER A 109 16.78 -6.75 22.38
CA SER A 109 15.89 -7.32 21.38
C SER A 109 15.81 -8.84 21.46
N VAL A 110 14.67 -9.34 21.95
CA VAL A 110 14.37 -10.79 21.91
C VAL A 110 14.18 -11.28 20.46
N GLY A 111 13.73 -10.41 19.55
CA GLY A 111 13.54 -10.73 18.14
C GLY A 111 14.86 -11.02 17.42
N GLN A 112 15.96 -10.37 17.81
CA GLN A 112 17.28 -10.61 17.20
C GLN A 112 17.76 -12.05 17.43
N ALA A 113 17.47 -12.62 18.60
CA ALA A 113 17.77 -14.01 18.93
C ALA A 113 16.76 -15.03 18.35
N PHE A 114 15.62 -14.57 17.83
CA PHE A 114 14.54 -15.45 17.38
C PHE A 114 14.93 -16.22 16.12
N SER A 115 14.69 -17.53 16.12
CA SER A 115 15.18 -18.44 15.06
C SER A 115 14.43 -18.29 13.73
N LEU A 116 13.15 -17.92 13.76
CA LEU A 116 12.37 -17.70 12.54
C LEU A 116 12.57 -16.31 11.94
N LEU A 117 13.25 -15.38 12.63
CA LEU A 117 13.64 -14.12 12.03
C LEU A 117 14.85 -14.36 11.11
N PRO A 118 14.74 -14.12 9.79
CA PRO A 118 15.86 -14.31 8.89
C PRO A 118 17.05 -13.40 9.21
N ALA A 119 18.27 -13.87 8.94
CA ALA A 119 19.51 -13.17 9.32
C ALA A 119 19.62 -11.75 8.73
N GLN A 120 19.04 -11.50 7.56
CA GLN A 120 19.05 -10.19 6.92
C GLN A 120 18.29 -9.10 7.69
N PHE A 121 17.45 -9.47 8.67
CA PHE A 121 16.77 -8.52 9.55
C PHE A 121 17.44 -8.38 10.91
N LYS A 122 18.57 -9.06 11.14
CA LYS A 122 19.28 -9.02 12.42
C LYS A 122 20.42 -8.00 12.33
N PRO A 123 20.41 -6.95 13.17
CA PRO A 123 21.51 -6.02 13.26
C PRO A 123 22.85 -6.73 13.56
N PRO A 124 24.00 -6.19 13.10
CA PRO A 124 25.32 -6.76 13.34
C PRO A 124 25.84 -6.52 14.77
N VAL A 125 25.14 -5.71 15.57
CA VAL A 125 25.43 -5.41 16.98
C VAL A 125 24.24 -5.81 17.84
N PRO A 126 24.41 -6.08 19.15
CA PRO A 126 23.28 -6.28 20.06
C PRO A 126 22.34 -5.08 19.98
N ALA A 127 21.08 -5.31 19.60
CA ALA A 127 20.12 -4.24 19.35
C ALA A 127 19.07 -4.13 20.44
N THR A 128 18.49 -2.93 20.59
CA THR A 128 17.27 -2.73 21.37
C THR A 128 16.04 -3.20 20.57
N ASN A 129 14.88 -3.32 21.21
CA ASN A 129 13.62 -3.62 20.49
C ASN A 129 13.32 -2.57 19.40
N ARG A 130 13.52 -1.29 19.73
CA ARG A 130 13.38 -0.19 18.76
C ARG A 130 14.43 -0.26 17.65
N GLY A 131 15.69 -0.53 17.99
CA GLY A 131 16.78 -0.70 17.03
C GLY A 131 16.51 -1.82 16.04
N LEU A 132 15.97 -2.96 16.49
CA LEU A 132 15.58 -4.07 15.61
C LEU A 132 14.47 -3.65 14.63
N LEU A 133 13.42 -2.99 15.12
CA LEU A 133 12.30 -2.55 14.27
C LEU A 133 12.80 -1.59 13.18
N GLY A 134 13.58 -0.58 13.56
CA GLY A 134 14.20 0.35 12.63
C GLY A 134 15.06 -0.35 11.59
N TYR A 135 15.97 -1.23 12.03
CA TYR A 135 16.85 -1.97 11.11
C TYR A 135 16.07 -2.84 10.11
N ALA A 136 14.96 -3.45 10.53
CA ALA A 136 14.19 -4.33 9.67
C ALA A 136 13.37 -3.59 8.59
N PHE A 137 12.94 -2.36 8.86
CA PHE A 137 12.01 -1.60 8.00
C PHE A 137 12.65 -0.39 7.29
N ASP A 138 13.76 0.13 7.78
CA ASP A 138 14.40 1.27 7.13
C ASP A 138 14.97 0.90 5.75
N ALA A 139 14.77 1.77 4.77
CA ALA A 139 15.13 1.53 3.37
C ALA A 139 16.64 1.31 3.16
N SER A 140 17.49 1.79 4.07
CA SER A 140 18.94 1.64 3.98
C SER A 140 19.45 0.27 4.48
N THR A 141 18.74 -0.36 5.42
CA THR A 141 19.15 -1.62 6.06
C THR A 141 18.27 -2.81 5.67
N SER A 142 16.99 -2.56 5.39
CA SER A 142 16.03 -3.59 4.97
C SER A 142 16.40 -4.18 3.59
N PRO A 143 16.15 -5.48 3.33
CA PRO A 143 16.45 -6.09 2.04
C PRO A 143 15.77 -5.35 0.89
N LYS A 144 16.53 -5.01 -0.16
CA LYS A 144 16.01 -4.29 -1.35
C LYS A 144 14.82 -4.97 -2.03
N ALA A 145 14.75 -6.30 -1.98
CA ALA A 145 13.64 -7.08 -2.53
C ALA A 145 12.31 -6.84 -1.79
N LEU A 146 12.36 -6.26 -0.59
CA LEU A 146 11.21 -5.97 0.26
C LEU A 146 10.90 -4.47 0.31
N GLY A 147 11.15 -3.73 -0.78
CA GLY A 147 10.79 -2.30 -0.89
C GLY A 147 9.36 -1.97 -0.46
N LEU A 148 8.44 -2.94 -0.56
CA LEU A 148 7.04 -2.81 -0.13
C LEU A 148 6.83 -2.67 1.39
N ILE A 149 7.83 -2.92 2.24
CA ILE A 149 7.71 -2.68 3.68
C ILE A 149 8.53 -1.47 4.13
N GLN A 150 9.23 -0.80 3.22
CA GLN A 150 10.27 0.14 3.63
C GLN A 150 9.71 1.51 4.04
N VAL A 151 10.36 2.09 5.05
CA VAL A 151 10.26 3.50 5.46
C VAL A 151 11.61 4.18 5.32
N ARG A 152 11.64 5.51 5.41
CA ARG A 152 12.86 6.30 5.64
C ARG A 152 12.80 6.88 7.03
N ALA A 153 13.47 6.24 7.97
CA ALA A 153 13.40 6.58 9.39
C ALA A 153 14.68 7.21 9.92
N GLY A 154 15.83 6.63 9.61
CA GLY A 154 17.10 7.05 10.19
C GLY A 154 18.16 5.97 10.11
N GLN A 155 18.82 5.70 11.24
CA GLN A 155 19.95 4.76 11.26
C GLN A 155 20.07 4.04 12.60
N LEU A 156 20.74 2.88 12.55
CA LEU A 156 21.14 2.15 13.75
C LEU A 156 22.30 2.85 14.44
N GLY A 157 22.13 3.18 15.72
CA GLY A 157 23.14 3.75 16.59
C GLY A 157 24.22 2.74 17.04
N PRO A 158 25.37 3.22 17.53
CA PRO A 158 26.47 2.35 17.98
C PRO A 158 26.13 1.55 19.24
N ASP A 159 25.13 1.98 20.01
CA ASP A 159 24.57 1.30 21.18
C ASP A 159 23.49 0.27 20.81
N GLY A 160 23.21 0.09 19.52
CA GLY A 160 22.22 -0.85 19.01
C GLY A 160 20.78 -0.32 19.05
N ASP A 161 20.58 0.94 19.41
CA ASP A 161 19.27 1.59 19.38
C ASP A 161 19.03 2.34 18.07
N TRP A 162 17.77 2.70 17.79
CA TRP A 162 17.44 3.48 16.59
C TRP A 162 17.59 4.98 16.84
N VAL A 163 18.21 5.67 15.88
CA VAL A 163 18.31 7.14 15.84
C VAL A 163 17.47 7.66 14.69
N ASP A 164 16.35 8.30 15.00
CA ASP A 164 15.50 8.97 14.01
C ASP A 164 16.26 10.13 13.34
N GLY A 165 16.05 10.29 12.04
CA GLY A 165 16.72 11.34 11.26
C GLY A 165 16.06 11.72 9.93
N GLU A 166 15.10 10.92 9.45
CA GLU A 166 14.44 11.14 8.15
C GLU A 166 12.95 11.51 8.32
N VAL A 167 12.05 10.98 7.47
CA VAL A 167 10.65 11.41 7.38
C VAL A 167 9.73 10.64 8.33
N THR A 168 10.05 9.38 8.64
CA THR A 168 9.28 8.51 9.55
C THR A 168 10.00 8.32 10.88
N PRO A 169 9.57 8.98 11.97
CA PRO A 169 9.96 8.57 13.31
C PRO A 169 9.60 7.10 13.53
N ILE A 170 10.53 6.30 14.05
CA ILE A 170 10.33 4.84 14.14
C ILE A 170 9.18 4.47 15.09
N GLU A 171 8.90 5.32 16.07
CA GLU A 171 7.75 5.19 16.96
C GLU A 171 6.43 5.20 16.18
N ARG A 172 6.27 6.02 15.14
CA ARG A 172 5.05 6.06 14.32
C ARG A 172 4.84 4.80 13.51
N LEU A 173 5.93 4.16 13.07
CA LEU A 173 5.86 2.83 12.46
C LEU A 173 5.42 1.80 13.50
N ALA A 174 5.99 1.86 14.71
CA ALA A 174 5.61 0.98 15.81
C ALA A 174 4.13 1.14 16.19
N GLU A 175 3.62 2.36 16.29
CA GLU A 175 2.19 2.65 16.50
C GLU A 175 1.33 2.04 15.38
N THR A 176 1.74 2.22 14.12
CA THR A 176 0.99 1.73 12.95
C THR A 176 0.84 0.21 12.94
N PHE A 177 1.86 -0.52 13.39
CA PHE A 177 1.88 -1.99 13.40
C PHE A 177 1.46 -2.62 14.73
N GLY A 178 1.58 -1.90 15.85
CA GLY A 178 1.39 -2.43 17.20
C GLY A 178 0.15 -1.94 17.94
N GLN A 179 -0.63 -1.01 17.37
CA GLN A 179 -1.88 -0.54 17.99
C GLN A 179 -3.00 -1.61 17.95
N GLU A 180 -3.90 -1.58 18.92
CA GLU A 180 -5.05 -2.50 19.04
C GLU A 180 -6.33 -1.71 19.34
N PRO A 181 -7.53 -2.16 18.93
CA PRO A 181 -7.86 -3.47 18.35
C PRO A 181 -7.68 -3.57 16.81
N ALA A 182 -7.03 -2.60 16.16
CA ALA A 182 -6.83 -2.61 14.70
C ALA A 182 -5.53 -1.90 14.31
N ASN A 183 -4.64 -2.60 13.61
CA ASN A 183 -3.36 -2.10 13.07
C ASN A 183 -3.22 -2.38 11.57
N ALA A 184 -2.04 -2.10 11.01
CA ALA A 184 -1.70 -2.34 9.61
C ALA A 184 -1.28 -3.78 9.30
N VAL A 185 -1.35 -4.71 10.25
CA VAL A 185 -0.84 -6.06 10.10
C VAL A 185 -1.91 -7.00 9.54
N GLU A 186 -1.53 -7.74 8.50
CA GLU A 186 -2.31 -8.88 8.01
C GLU A 186 -1.53 -10.17 8.27
N TRP A 187 -2.03 -11.05 9.14
CA TRP A 187 -1.39 -12.36 9.34
C TRP A 187 -1.57 -13.22 8.09
N PHE A 188 -2.75 -13.25 7.48
CA PHE A 188 -3.01 -14.07 6.32
C PHE A 188 -3.41 -13.22 5.11
N TYR A 189 -2.40 -12.69 4.40
CA TYR A 189 -2.62 -11.91 3.19
C TYR A 189 -3.08 -12.79 2.01
N PRO A 190 -4.27 -12.57 1.42
CA PRO A 190 -4.79 -13.40 0.34
C PRO A 190 -4.08 -13.13 -0.98
N ALA A 191 -3.32 -14.11 -1.49
CA ALA A 191 -2.60 -14.00 -2.77
C ALA A 191 -3.54 -13.79 -3.98
N ARG A 192 -4.83 -14.15 -3.83
CA ARG A 192 -5.87 -13.88 -4.82
C ARG A 192 -6.06 -12.39 -5.10
N LEU A 193 -5.88 -11.53 -4.10
CA LEU A 193 -6.12 -10.10 -4.25
C LEU A 193 -5.11 -9.47 -5.23
N ASN A 194 -3.84 -9.86 -5.15
CA ASN A 194 -2.81 -9.47 -6.12
C ASN A 194 -3.19 -9.91 -7.54
N LEU A 195 -3.62 -11.16 -7.70
CA LEU A 195 -3.99 -11.68 -9.02
C LEU A 195 -5.15 -10.89 -9.65
N ASP A 196 -6.20 -10.62 -8.87
CA ASP A 196 -7.36 -9.87 -9.39
C ASP A 196 -6.98 -8.43 -9.75
N VAL A 197 -6.10 -7.78 -8.98
CA VAL A 197 -5.59 -6.44 -9.28
C VAL A 197 -4.70 -6.42 -10.52
N ASP A 198 -3.80 -7.39 -10.68
CA ASP A 198 -2.93 -7.48 -11.85
C ASP A 198 -3.74 -7.72 -13.13
N ALA A 199 -4.76 -8.58 -13.06
CA ALA A 199 -5.70 -8.77 -14.17
C ALA A 199 -6.59 -7.54 -14.41
N ALA A 200 -6.79 -6.68 -13.40
CA ALA A 200 -7.49 -5.42 -13.56
C ALA A 200 -6.63 -4.28 -14.11
N SER A 201 -5.29 -4.43 -14.11
CA SER A 201 -4.33 -3.39 -14.54
C SER A 201 -4.65 -2.78 -15.91
N PRO A 202 -5.07 -3.54 -16.94
CA PRO A 202 -5.47 -2.98 -18.22
C PRO A 202 -6.72 -2.08 -18.20
N LEU A 203 -7.58 -2.20 -17.16
CA LEU A 203 -8.89 -1.54 -17.06
C LEU A 203 -9.81 -1.80 -18.27
N THR A 204 -9.78 -3.03 -18.77
CA THR A 204 -10.65 -3.51 -19.84
C THR A 204 -11.16 -4.90 -19.50
N GLN A 205 -12.34 -5.24 -20.00
CA GLN A 205 -12.90 -6.59 -19.89
C GLN A 205 -12.23 -7.53 -20.91
N ASP A 206 -10.98 -7.91 -20.66
CA ASP A 206 -10.25 -8.88 -21.48
C ASP A 206 -10.49 -10.33 -21.05
N ALA A 207 -9.73 -11.26 -21.64
CA ALA A 207 -9.85 -12.68 -21.34
C ALA A 207 -9.44 -13.04 -19.91
N ALA A 208 -8.45 -12.36 -19.32
CA ALA A 208 -8.00 -12.60 -17.95
C ALA A 208 -9.05 -12.09 -16.96
N ALA A 209 -9.54 -10.86 -17.16
CA ALA A 209 -10.62 -10.27 -16.39
C ALA A 209 -11.89 -11.13 -16.45
N THR A 210 -12.26 -11.63 -17.63
CA THR A 210 -13.41 -12.53 -17.81
C THR A 210 -13.21 -13.86 -17.10
N TYR A 211 -12.04 -14.48 -17.24
CA TYR A 211 -11.71 -15.74 -16.57
C TYR A 211 -11.79 -15.64 -15.04
N LEU A 212 -11.36 -14.50 -14.47
CA LEU A 212 -11.36 -14.26 -13.03
C LEU A 212 -12.69 -13.71 -12.49
N GLY A 213 -13.67 -13.42 -13.37
CA GLY A 213 -14.97 -12.89 -12.98
C GLY A 213 -14.97 -11.39 -12.65
N LEU A 214 -13.97 -10.65 -13.14
CA LEU A 214 -13.92 -9.19 -13.00
C LEU A 214 -14.94 -8.52 -13.92
N ARG A 215 -15.33 -7.28 -13.60
CA ARG A 215 -16.38 -6.53 -14.34
C ARG A 215 -15.93 -5.12 -14.72
N LEU A 216 -14.87 -5.01 -15.52
CA LEU A 216 -14.18 -3.76 -15.84
C LEU A 216 -14.74 -3.11 -17.12
N LYS A 217 -15.92 -2.49 -17.00
CA LYS A 217 -16.66 -1.95 -18.16
C LYS A 217 -16.55 -0.43 -18.32
N TRP A 218 -16.40 0.30 -17.22
CA TRP A 218 -16.74 1.73 -17.19
C TRP A 218 -15.55 2.68 -17.18
N ALA A 219 -14.31 2.17 -17.26
CA ALA A 219 -13.07 2.96 -17.14
C ALA A 219 -13.06 4.22 -18.05
N ARG A 220 -13.52 4.08 -19.31
CA ARG A 220 -13.56 5.19 -20.28
C ARG A 220 -14.60 6.28 -19.96
N GLN A 221 -15.57 5.99 -19.11
CA GLN A 221 -16.62 6.93 -18.73
C GLN A 221 -16.39 7.57 -17.36
N VAL A 222 -15.38 7.10 -16.60
CA VAL A 222 -15.06 7.66 -15.30
C VAL A 222 -14.73 9.15 -15.43
N ASP A 223 -15.46 9.99 -14.70
CA ASP A 223 -15.25 11.44 -14.61
C ASP A 223 -15.12 11.82 -13.13
N LEU A 224 -13.94 11.54 -12.56
CA LEU A 224 -13.65 11.82 -11.16
C LEU A 224 -12.41 12.71 -11.03
N PRO A 225 -12.37 13.63 -10.07
CA PRO A 225 -11.11 14.20 -9.59
C PRO A 225 -10.15 13.10 -9.16
N LEU A 226 -8.85 13.30 -9.41
CA LEU A 226 -7.82 12.30 -9.10
C LEU A 226 -6.68 12.94 -8.31
N TYR A 227 -6.39 12.39 -7.14
CA TYR A 227 -5.13 12.61 -6.46
C TYR A 227 -4.27 11.35 -6.60
N ALA A 228 -3.00 11.51 -6.95
CA ALA A 228 -2.01 10.43 -6.93
C ALA A 228 -0.68 10.93 -6.39
N VAL A 229 -0.12 10.19 -5.43
CA VAL A 229 1.24 10.39 -4.93
C VAL A 229 2.06 9.12 -5.17
N GLN A 230 3.33 9.27 -5.49
CA GLN A 230 4.27 8.17 -5.73
C GLN A 230 5.48 8.30 -4.81
N THR A 231 5.97 7.17 -4.31
CA THR A 231 7.23 7.02 -3.57
C THR A 231 8.29 6.33 -4.43
N SER A 232 9.42 5.95 -3.83
CA SER A 232 10.50 5.25 -4.52
C SER A 232 10.13 3.84 -5.04
N LEU A 233 9.04 3.22 -4.57
CA LEU A 233 8.75 1.80 -4.82
C LEU A 233 8.71 1.41 -6.31
N THR A 234 8.02 2.19 -7.14
CA THR A 234 7.68 1.78 -8.52
C THR A 234 8.49 2.49 -9.61
N ASN A 235 9.52 3.25 -9.24
CA ASN A 235 10.39 3.96 -10.19
C ASN A 235 9.64 4.77 -11.26
N GLY A 236 8.57 5.50 -10.89
CA GLY A 236 7.76 6.26 -11.86
C GLY A 236 6.47 5.57 -12.31
N GLY A 237 6.29 4.28 -12.00
CA GLY A 237 5.14 3.47 -12.42
C GLY A 237 3.82 4.09 -11.98
N VAL A 238 3.69 4.49 -10.71
CA VAL A 238 2.45 5.05 -10.15
C VAL A 238 1.97 6.28 -10.92
N LEU A 239 2.83 7.30 -11.12
CA LEU A 239 2.43 8.50 -11.83
C LEU A 239 2.24 8.26 -13.34
N LYS A 240 2.99 7.33 -13.95
CA LYS A 240 2.77 6.89 -15.32
C LYS A 240 1.38 6.25 -15.48
N GLY A 241 1.00 5.37 -14.56
CA GLY A 241 -0.32 4.73 -14.50
C GLY A 241 -1.44 5.74 -14.30
N ALA A 242 -1.30 6.68 -13.35
CA ALA A 242 -2.27 7.76 -13.13
C ALA A 242 -2.48 8.62 -14.39
N ARG A 243 -1.40 9.00 -15.09
CA ARG A 243 -1.49 9.72 -16.37
C ARG A 243 -2.16 8.88 -17.46
N SER A 244 -1.87 7.59 -17.53
CA SER A 244 -2.51 6.64 -18.45
C SER A 244 -4.02 6.52 -18.19
N PHE A 245 -4.43 6.48 -16.93
CA PHE A 245 -5.83 6.47 -16.52
C PHE A 245 -6.57 7.78 -16.87
N LEU A 246 -5.95 8.94 -16.64
CA LEU A 246 -6.51 10.24 -17.03
C LEU A 246 -6.71 10.33 -18.55
N LYS A 247 -5.78 9.79 -19.35
CA LYS A 247 -5.94 9.72 -20.82
C LYS A 247 -7.03 8.76 -21.28
N LEU A 248 -7.25 7.67 -20.54
CA LEU A 248 -8.26 6.66 -20.86
C LEU A 248 -9.68 7.11 -20.52
N SER A 249 -9.83 7.85 -19.43
CA SER A 249 -11.12 8.22 -18.84
C SER A 249 -11.57 9.63 -19.24
N ARG A 250 -12.72 10.07 -18.73
CA ARG A 250 -13.22 11.45 -18.85
C ARG A 250 -12.79 12.34 -17.67
N SER A 251 -11.99 11.78 -16.75
CA SER A 251 -11.53 12.48 -15.56
C SER A 251 -10.71 13.72 -15.94
N PRO A 252 -11.09 14.92 -15.51
CA PRO A 252 -10.49 16.15 -16.02
C PRO A 252 -9.10 16.36 -15.42
N ALA A 253 -8.10 16.50 -16.29
CA ALA A 253 -6.71 16.77 -15.89
C ALA A 253 -6.58 18.01 -14.99
N ALA A 254 -7.43 19.03 -15.20
CA ALA A 254 -7.45 20.24 -14.38
C ALA A 254 -7.87 20.00 -12.91
N ARG A 255 -8.57 18.90 -12.61
CA ARG A 255 -8.91 18.49 -11.23
C ARG A 255 -7.98 17.39 -10.70
N ALA A 256 -6.94 17.04 -11.46
CA ALA A 256 -5.96 16.06 -11.03
C ALA A 256 -4.81 16.71 -10.25
N ARG A 257 -4.29 16.00 -9.24
CA ARG A 257 -3.06 16.35 -8.54
C ARG A 257 -2.14 15.15 -8.54
N LEU A 258 -1.01 15.28 -9.22
CA LEU A 258 0.04 14.26 -9.31
C LEU A 258 1.24 14.74 -8.52
N VAL A 259 1.71 13.95 -7.56
CA VAL A 259 2.79 14.31 -6.63
C VAL A 259 3.88 13.25 -6.70
N ASP A 260 5.10 13.69 -6.96
CA ASP A 260 6.27 12.84 -6.88
C ASP A 260 6.98 13.07 -5.55
N ALA A 261 7.07 12.04 -4.72
CA ALA A 261 7.78 12.02 -3.45
C ALA A 261 8.93 10.99 -3.46
N SER A 262 9.26 10.41 -4.62
CA SER A 262 10.21 9.28 -4.71
C SER A 262 11.63 9.60 -4.26
N ALA A 263 12.00 10.89 -4.21
CA ALA A 263 13.29 11.34 -3.73
C ALA A 263 13.41 11.33 -2.20
N THR A 264 12.29 11.41 -1.49
CA THR A 264 12.25 11.64 -0.02
C THR A 264 11.46 10.59 0.74
N GLU A 265 10.63 9.79 0.07
CA GLU A 265 9.73 8.81 0.70
C GLU A 265 9.91 7.43 0.06
N SER A 266 9.89 6.41 0.91
CA SER A 266 9.73 4.99 0.64
C SER A 266 8.27 4.57 0.83
N HIS A 267 7.96 3.31 0.54
CA HIS A 267 6.58 2.85 0.32
C HIS A 267 5.62 3.14 1.48
N LEU A 268 6.04 2.93 2.73
CA LEU A 268 5.17 3.11 3.90
C LEU A 268 5.15 4.55 4.45
N ASP A 269 6.08 5.41 4.02
CA ASP A 269 6.20 6.78 4.55
C ASP A 269 4.93 7.63 4.38
N PRO A 270 4.13 7.53 3.30
CA PRO A 270 2.85 8.24 3.23
C PRO A 270 1.90 7.94 4.40
N LEU A 271 2.04 6.79 5.06
CA LEU A 271 1.23 6.37 6.21
C LEU A 271 1.89 6.73 7.55
N THR A 272 3.22 6.67 7.62
CA THR A 272 3.98 6.71 8.88
C THR A 272 4.75 8.01 9.11
N ALA A 273 5.05 8.77 8.05
CA ALA A 273 5.86 9.98 8.16
C ALA A 273 5.24 11.01 9.11
N ALA A 274 6.10 11.79 9.78
CA ALA A 274 5.67 12.89 10.63
C ALA A 274 4.80 13.88 9.81
N PRO A 275 3.68 14.40 10.35
CA PRO A 275 2.73 15.20 9.55
C PRO A 275 3.34 16.42 8.85
N ASP A 276 4.33 17.06 9.47
CA ASP A 276 5.06 18.21 8.93
C ASP A 276 6.06 17.84 7.82
N ARG A 277 6.44 16.56 7.70
CA ARG A 277 7.36 16.02 6.68
C ARG A 277 6.66 15.15 5.63
N ASN A 278 5.44 14.71 5.90
CA ASN A 278 4.66 13.80 5.06
C ASN A 278 4.12 14.51 3.82
N ARG A 279 4.68 14.19 2.64
CA ARG A 279 4.32 14.80 1.35
C ARG A 279 2.87 14.51 0.96
N TYR A 280 2.36 13.32 1.29
CA TYR A 280 0.96 12.99 1.08
C TYR A 280 0.05 13.95 1.86
N LEU A 281 0.22 14.10 3.18
CA LEU A 281 -0.59 14.98 4.00
C LEU A 281 -0.48 16.46 3.59
N GLN A 282 0.75 16.92 3.32
CA GLN A 282 1.01 18.30 2.87
C GLN A 282 0.29 18.66 1.57
N THR A 283 0.00 17.69 0.70
CA THR A 283 -0.53 17.97 -0.65
C THR A 283 -1.96 17.46 -0.88
N VAL A 284 -2.40 16.40 -0.21
CA VAL A 284 -3.78 15.91 -0.26
C VAL A 284 -4.72 16.87 0.44
N VAL A 285 -4.35 17.42 1.60
CA VAL A 285 -5.23 18.31 2.39
C VAL A 285 -5.60 19.58 1.60
N PRO A 286 -4.67 20.32 0.96
CA PRO A 286 -5.03 21.44 0.09
C PRO A 286 -5.87 21.03 -1.13
N TRP A 287 -5.64 19.85 -1.70
CA TRP A 287 -6.44 19.34 -2.83
C TRP A 287 -7.89 19.04 -2.41
N LEU A 288 -8.08 18.37 -1.26
CA LEU A 288 -9.40 18.12 -0.68
C LEU A 288 -10.15 19.43 -0.41
N LYS A 289 -9.48 20.44 0.18
CA LYS A 289 -10.08 21.76 0.42
C LYS A 289 -10.59 22.44 -0.85
N ARG A 290 -9.97 22.21 -2.01
CA ARG A 290 -10.45 22.74 -3.31
C ARG A 290 -11.63 21.95 -3.88
N LEU A 291 -11.81 20.70 -3.49
CA LEU A 291 -12.87 19.82 -3.99
C LEU A 291 -14.19 19.95 -3.23
N VAL A 292 -14.11 20.33 -1.97
CA VAL A 292 -15.27 20.45 -1.08
C VAL A 292 -15.84 21.87 -1.08
N ARG A 293 -15.05 22.87 -1.47
CA ARG A 293 -15.56 24.20 -1.87
C ARG A 293 -16.42 24.11 -3.12
#